data_AF-A0A356BXS6-F1
#
_entry.id   AF-A0A356BXS6-F1
#
_cell.length_a   1.000
_cell.length_b   1.000
_cell.length_c   1.000
_cell.angle_alpha   90.00
_cell.angle_beta   90.00
_cell.angle_gamma   90.00
#
_symmetry.space_group_name_H-M   'P 1'
#
loop_
_entity.id
_entity.type
_entity.pdbx_description
1 polymer ?
#
loop_
_entity_poly.entity_id
_entity_poly.type
_entity_poly.pdbx_seq_one_letter_code
_entity_poly.pdbx_strand_id
1 'polypeptide(L)'
;MYSIAYEFETEEQMQAVADQLWNKHGITGEFEMYQTGNGRFRLHIYSEKQIKDSVIEKLPGKNVQVKGNFGVPAPKEALSEDN
;
A
#
# COMPACT_ATOMS: atom_id res chain seq x y z
N MET A 1 13.49 7.96 -0.47
CA MET A 1 12.32 7.65 -1.31
C MET A 1 11.30 6.95 -0.45
N TYR A 2 10.05 7.41 -0.48
CA TYR A 2 8.95 6.82 0.29
C TYR A 2 8.14 5.93 -0.64
N SER A 3 8.08 4.65 -0.32
CA SER A 3 7.35 3.65 -1.10
C SER A 3 6.26 3.08 -0.22
N ILE A 4 5.01 3.17 -0.67
CA ILE A 4 3.90 2.51 0.00
C ILE A 4 3.17 1.62 -1.01
N ALA A 5 2.57 0.55 -0.51
CA ALA A 5 1.74 -0.29 -1.35
C ALA A 5 0.43 -0.61 -0.65
N TYR A 6 -0.61 -0.57 -1.45
CA TYR A 6 -1.98 -0.84 -1.04
C TYR A 6 -2.59 -1.89 -1.93
N GLU A 7 -3.35 -2.78 -1.33
CA GLU A 7 -4.13 -3.78 -2.03
C GLU A 7 -5.61 -3.48 -1.78
N PHE A 8 -6.36 -3.45 -2.87
CA PHE A 8 -7.77 -3.16 -2.94
C PHE A 8 -8.49 -4.37 -3.53
N GLU A 9 -9.71 -4.60 -3.09
CA GLU A 9 -10.55 -5.65 -3.67
C GLU A 9 -11.12 -5.24 -5.03
N THR A 10 -11.26 -3.93 -5.28
CA THR A 10 -11.89 -3.38 -6.49
C THR A 10 -11.02 -2.30 -7.14
N GLU A 11 -11.10 -2.20 -8.47
CA GLU A 11 -10.39 -1.19 -9.25
C GLU A 11 -10.86 0.23 -8.88
N GLU A 12 -12.17 0.41 -8.64
CA GLU A 12 -12.74 1.70 -8.26
C GLU A 12 -12.11 2.25 -6.97
N GLN A 13 -11.88 1.39 -5.97
CA GLN A 13 -11.20 1.81 -4.73
C GLN A 13 -9.75 2.21 -5.00
N MET A 14 -9.05 1.45 -5.84
CA MET A 14 -7.68 1.75 -6.22
C MET A 14 -7.59 3.11 -6.94
N GLN A 15 -8.43 3.37 -7.93
CA GLN A 15 -8.48 4.65 -8.65
C GLN A 15 -8.86 5.80 -7.73
N ALA A 16 -9.89 5.65 -6.90
CA ALA A 16 -10.32 6.68 -5.97
C ALA A 16 -9.22 7.06 -4.96
N VAL A 17 -8.40 6.09 -4.56
CA VAL A 17 -7.24 6.35 -3.71
C VAL A 17 -6.11 7.03 -4.48
N ALA A 18 -5.76 6.55 -5.67
CA ALA A 18 -4.74 7.19 -6.49
C ALA A 18 -5.08 8.67 -6.79
N ASP A 19 -6.34 8.95 -7.13
CA ASP A 19 -6.84 10.30 -7.37
C ASP A 19 -6.76 11.17 -6.10
N GLN A 20 -7.17 10.64 -4.94
CA GLN A 20 -7.02 11.37 -3.68
C GLN A 20 -5.55 11.64 -3.32
N LEU A 21 -4.65 10.69 -3.55
CA LEU A 21 -3.23 10.88 -3.30
C LEU A 21 -2.67 12.01 -4.18
N TRP A 22 -3.06 12.05 -5.45
CA TRP A 22 -2.64 13.08 -6.40
C TRP A 22 -3.30 14.44 -6.15
N ASN A 23 -4.64 14.52 -6.22
CA ASN A 23 -5.40 15.76 -6.17
C ASN A 23 -5.52 16.34 -4.75
N LYS A 24 -5.77 15.48 -3.74
CA LYS A 24 -6.09 15.92 -2.37
C LYS A 24 -4.85 16.11 -1.52
N HIS A 25 -3.85 15.25 -1.71
CA HIS A 25 -2.64 15.23 -0.90
C HIS A 25 -1.40 15.75 -1.63
N GLY A 26 -1.49 15.99 -2.95
CA GLY A 26 -0.39 16.53 -3.74
C GLY A 26 0.83 15.59 -3.76
N ILE A 27 0.59 14.29 -3.68
CA ILE A 27 1.64 13.28 -3.74
C ILE A 27 2.07 13.17 -5.19
N THR A 28 3.26 13.71 -5.45
CA THR A 28 3.90 13.69 -6.76
C THR A 28 4.91 12.54 -6.78
N GLY A 29 4.72 11.59 -7.69
CA GLY A 29 5.51 10.37 -7.75
C GLY A 29 5.02 9.40 -8.83
N GLU A 30 5.56 8.19 -8.80
CA GLU A 30 5.16 7.10 -9.69
C GLU A 30 4.11 6.22 -9.01
N PHE A 31 3.04 5.93 -9.73
CA PHE A 31 1.93 5.09 -9.28
C PHE A 31 1.87 3.86 -10.18
N GLU A 32 2.24 2.72 -9.63
CA GLU A 32 2.16 1.42 -10.31
C GLU A 32 0.85 0.74 -9.92
N MET A 33 -0.02 0.52 -10.90
CA MET A 33 -1.31 -0.16 -10.71
C MET A 33 -1.27 -1.48 -11.44
N TYR A 34 -1.52 -2.58 -10.73
CA TYR A 34 -1.60 -3.90 -11.35
C TYR A 34 -2.61 -4.80 -10.65
N GLN A 35 -3.29 -5.62 -11.45
CA GLN A 35 -4.14 -6.67 -10.92
C GLN A 35 -3.28 -7.84 -10.46
N THR A 36 -3.48 -8.27 -9.23
CA THR A 36 -2.87 -9.46 -8.66
C THR A 36 -3.59 -10.71 -9.17
N GLY A 37 -2.89 -11.84 -9.25
CA GLY A 37 -3.46 -13.12 -9.71
C GLY A 37 -4.60 -13.68 -8.83
N ASN A 38 -4.86 -13.08 -7.67
CA ASN A 38 -6.00 -13.40 -6.80
C ASN A 38 -7.28 -12.58 -7.12
N GLY A 39 -7.26 -11.78 -8.20
CA GLY A 39 -8.38 -10.91 -8.58
C GLY A 39 -8.44 -9.59 -7.80
N ARG A 40 -7.46 -9.31 -6.94
CA ARG A 40 -7.33 -8.04 -6.22
C ARG A 40 -6.46 -7.06 -7.00
N PHE A 41 -6.54 -5.78 -6.67
CA PHE A 41 -5.80 -4.70 -7.31
C PHE A 41 -4.74 -4.17 -6.37
N ARG A 42 -3.52 -3.99 -6.85
CA ARG A 42 -2.40 -3.49 -6.06
C ARG A 42 -1.90 -2.18 -6.65
N LEU A 43 -1.77 -1.20 -5.78
CA LEU A 43 -1.22 0.13 -6.06
C LEU A 43 0.10 0.27 -5.31
N HIS A 44 1.19 0.39 -6.05
CA HIS A 44 2.47 0.85 -5.53
C HIS A 44 2.59 2.35 -5.77
N ILE A 45 2.92 3.10 -4.73
CA ILE A 45 3.18 4.53 -4.82
C ILE A 45 4.63 4.78 -4.42
N TYR A 46 5.42 5.30 -5.35
CA TYR A 46 6.77 5.79 -5.13
C TYR A 46 6.74 7.30 -5.10
N SER A 47 6.77 7.86 -3.90
CA SER A 47 6.76 9.30 -3.70
C SER A 47 8.16 9.79 -3.31
N GLU A 48 8.56 10.90 -3.92
CA GLU A 48 9.77 11.61 -3.52
C GLU A 48 9.58 12.28 -2.15
N LYS A 49 8.34 12.66 -1.82
CA LYS A 49 7.96 13.28 -0.55
C LYS A 49 7.34 12.28 0.42
N GLN A 50 7.56 12.51 1.71
CA GLN A 50 6.93 11.71 2.76
C GLN A 50 5.42 11.86 2.70
N ILE A 51 4.73 10.71 2.66
CA ILE A 51 3.28 10.64 2.72
C ILE A 51 2.88 10.71 4.19
N LYS A 52 1.95 11.59 4.55
CA LYS A 52 1.52 11.77 5.94
C LYS A 52 0.75 10.54 6.43
N ASP A 53 0.96 10.16 7.68
CA ASP A 53 0.29 9.04 8.33
C ASP A 53 -1.24 9.19 8.31
N SER A 54 -1.77 10.41 8.53
CA SER A 54 -3.21 10.65 8.42
C SER A 54 -3.81 10.40 7.03
N VAL A 55 -2.99 10.38 5.98
CA VAL A 55 -3.43 9.97 4.63
C VAL A 55 -3.50 8.45 4.60
N ILE A 56 -2.40 7.80 4.95
CA ILE A 56 -2.21 6.33 5.01
C ILE A 56 -3.34 5.67 5.82
N GLU A 57 -3.70 6.24 6.98
CA GLU A 57 -4.78 5.74 7.84
C GLU A 57 -6.18 5.97 7.28
N LYS A 58 -6.37 6.95 6.40
CA LYS A 58 -7.66 7.27 5.77
C LYS A 58 -7.88 6.56 4.44
N LEU A 59 -6.87 5.88 3.89
CA LEU A 59 -7.01 5.17 2.62
C LEU A 59 -7.86 3.91 2.83
N PRO A 60 -8.97 3.76 2.08
CA PRO A 60 -9.75 2.53 2.10
C PRO A 60 -8.98 1.44 1.34
N GLY A 61 -8.28 0.56 2.05
CA GLY A 61 -7.50 -0.51 1.43
C GLY A 61 -6.60 -1.20 2.43
N LYS A 62 -6.12 -2.39 2.08
CA LYS A 62 -5.18 -3.11 2.94
C LYS A 62 -3.77 -2.57 2.66
N ASN A 63 -3.17 -1.92 3.65
CA ASN A 63 -1.76 -1.56 3.57
C ASN A 63 -0.94 -2.86 3.47
N VAL A 64 -0.42 -3.12 2.28
CA VAL A 64 0.46 -4.26 2.00
C VAL A 64 1.88 -3.74 2.03
N GLN A 65 2.30 -3.32 3.23
CA GLN A 65 3.59 -2.72 3.54
C GLN A 65 4.68 -3.24 2.60
N VAL A 66 5.17 -2.41 1.68
CA VAL A 66 6.37 -2.74 0.90
C VAL A 66 7.48 -2.76 1.92
N LYS A 67 8.12 -3.93 2.06
CA LYS A 67 9.13 -4.25 3.06
C LYS A 67 10.27 -3.22 2.99
N GLY A 68 10.09 -2.12 3.72
CA GLY A 68 10.93 -0.93 3.75
C GLY A 68 11.06 -0.46 5.20
N ASN A 69 11.53 -1.36 6.06
CA ASN A 69 12.25 -1.08 7.30
C ASN A 69 11.77 0.10 8.19
N PHE A 70 10.48 0.12 8.58
CA PHE A 70 10.04 0.83 9.79
C PHE A 70 9.14 -0.09 10.60
N GLY A 71 9.58 -0.35 11.84
CA GLY A 71 9.28 -1.57 12.57
C GLY A 71 7.82 -1.80 12.92
N VAL A 72 7.36 -3.01 12.63
CA VAL A 72 6.40 -3.77 13.44
C VAL A 72 6.80 -5.25 13.35
N PRO A 73 6.82 -5.97 14.48
CA PRO A 73 7.36 -7.32 14.58
C PRO A 73 6.53 -8.28 13.71
N ALA A 74 7.23 -9.14 12.97
CA ALA A 74 6.63 -10.31 12.36
C ALA A 74 5.70 -10.98 13.37
N PRO A 75 4.42 -11.24 13.03
CA PRO A 75 3.69 -12.30 13.70
C PRO A 75 4.59 -13.53 13.60
N LYS A 76 5.03 -14.03 14.75
CA LYS A 76 5.80 -15.25 14.85
C LYS A 76 4.99 -16.33 14.12
N GLU A 77 5.41 -16.68 12.92
CA GLU A 77 5.06 -17.95 12.31
C GLU A 77 5.51 -19.00 13.33
N ALA A 78 4.53 -19.60 13.99
CA ALA A 78 4.74 -20.82 14.76
C ALA A 78 5.12 -21.88 13.74
N LEU A 79 6.42 -21.98 13.47
CA LEU A 79 7.06 -23.20 12.98
C LEU A 79 6.70 -24.30 13.97
N SER A 80 5.67 -25.07 13.65
CA SER A 80 5.49 -26.41 14.18
C SER A 80 6.02 -27.35 13.11
N GLU A 81 7.35 -27.47 13.06
CA GLU A 81 8.01 -28.66 12.52
C GLU A 81 8.20 -29.62 13.70
N ASP A 82 7.32 -30.62 13.79
CA ASP A 82 7.61 -31.92 14.41
C ASP A 82 6.60 -32.96 13.87
N ASN A 83 7.03 -33.74 12.87
CA ASN A 83 6.94 -35.19 12.91
C ASN A 83 7.85 -35.85 11.88
#